data_AF-A0A0G4M4X7-F1
#
_entry.id   AF-A0A0G4M4X7-F1
#
_cell.length_a   1.000
_cell.length_b   1.000
_cell.length_c   1.000
_cell.angle_alpha   90.00
_cell.angle_beta   90.00
_cell.angle_gamma   90.00
#
_symmetry.space_group_name_H-M   'P 1'
#
loop_
_entity.id
_entity.type
_entity.pdbx_description
1 polymer ?
#
loop_
_entity_poly.entity_id
_entity_poly.type
_entity_poly.pdbx_seq_one_letter_code
_entity_poly.pdbx_strand_id
1 'polypeptide(L)'
;PIGAIGFEIWTMQSDILFDNIYVGHSIEDAEKLAEETFKPKHAVEKSLEEAAKPKQEEKPASPSDLKFTDDPVTYVKEKVDLFVTIAQKDPIEAINFAAGGGSAAPAVKKAAGDAKAAAKDVKDKATKAAASGAETVKQEANKRTTRSQS
;
A
#
# COMPACT_ATOMS: atom_id res chain seq x y z
N PRO A 1 61.10 12.04 8.25
CA PRO A 1 60.59 12.96 7.20
C PRO A 1 59.59 12.19 6.33
N ILE A 2 58.43 12.78 6.02
CA ILE A 2 57.47 12.21 5.06
C ILE A 2 57.68 12.93 3.73
N GLY A 3 57.98 12.18 2.66
CA GLY A 3 58.37 12.73 1.35
C GLY A 3 57.25 12.76 0.31
N ALA A 4 56.20 11.95 0.47
CA ALA A 4 55.05 11.92 -0.44
C ALA A 4 53.84 11.26 0.23
N ILE A 5 52.66 11.54 -0.32
CA ILE A 5 51.38 10.90 0.02
C ILE A 5 50.72 10.53 -1.30
N GLY A 6 50.28 9.28 -1.42
CA GLY A 6 49.57 8.77 -2.59
C GLY A 6 48.28 8.06 -2.18
N PHE A 7 47.24 8.23 -2.97
CA PHE A 7 45.97 7.52 -2.85
C PHE A 7 45.93 6.41 -3.89
N GLU A 8 45.81 5.16 -3.44
CA GLU A 8 45.67 3.98 -4.30
C GLU A 8 44.28 3.37 -4.05
N ILE A 9 43.42 3.36 -5.06
CA ILE A 9 42.03 2.93 -4.95
C ILE A 9 41.58 2.25 -6.25
N TRP A 10 40.89 1.11 -6.11
CA TRP A 10 40.13 0.46 -7.18
C TRP A 10 38.63 0.72 -6.98
N THR A 11 37.99 1.39 -7.93
CA THR A 11 36.57 1.74 -7.89
C THR A 11 36.01 1.75 -9.32
N MET A 12 34.74 1.40 -9.46
CA MET A 12 34.01 1.54 -10.74
C MET A 12 33.25 2.87 -10.80
N GLN A 13 33.21 3.61 -9.69
CA GLN A 13 32.52 4.88 -9.53
C GLN A 13 33.46 6.04 -9.89
N SER A 14 33.03 6.90 -10.81
CA SER A 14 33.70 8.17 -11.12
C SER A 14 33.32 9.27 -10.13
N ASP A 15 34.05 10.39 -10.16
CA ASP A 15 33.75 11.62 -9.42
C ASP A 15 33.89 11.53 -7.89
N ILE A 16 34.96 10.87 -7.41
CA ILE A 16 35.36 10.89 -6.00
C ILE A 16 36.30 12.08 -5.76
N LEU A 17 35.91 12.99 -4.87
CA LEU A 17 36.71 14.14 -4.48
C LEU A 17 37.39 13.88 -3.13
N PHE A 18 38.70 14.16 -3.08
CA PHE A 18 39.48 14.15 -1.84
C PHE A 18 39.91 15.58 -1.52
N ASP A 19 39.52 16.09 -0.35
CA ASP A 19 39.91 17.40 0.16
C ASP A 19 40.36 17.32 1.62
N ASN A 20 40.96 18.40 2.13
CA ASN A 20 41.31 18.59 3.55
C ASN A 20 42.25 17.52 4.14
N ILE A 21 43.29 17.13 3.40
CA ILE A 21 44.32 16.20 3.88
C ILE A 21 45.20 16.89 4.93
N TYR A 22 45.08 16.47 6.19
CA TYR A 22 45.94 16.94 7.29
C TYR A 22 47.07 15.96 7.58
N VAL A 23 48.30 16.47 7.68
CA VAL A 23 49.51 15.70 7.97
C VAL A 23 50.29 16.44 9.04
N GLY A 24 50.27 15.92 10.26
CA GLY A 24 50.89 16.58 11.39
C GLY A 24 50.93 15.69 12.62
N HIS A 25 51.28 16.30 13.75
CA HIS A 25 51.45 15.61 15.03
C HIS A 25 50.47 16.09 16.10
N SER A 26 49.56 17.00 15.76
CA SER A 26 48.57 17.59 16.68
C SER A 26 47.17 17.13 16.29
N ILE A 27 46.44 16.58 17.27
CA ILE A 27 45.04 16.20 17.09
C ILE A 27 44.14 17.44 17.12
N GLU A 28 44.50 18.42 17.95
CA GLU A 28 43.75 19.68 18.12
C GLU A 28 43.68 20.47 16.81
N ASP A 29 44.78 20.53 16.06
CA ASP A 29 44.81 21.20 14.75
C ASP A 29 43.99 20.45 13.69
N ALA A 30 43.96 19.11 13.75
CA ALA A 30 43.15 18.29 12.87
C ALA A 30 41.65 18.49 13.13
N GLU A 31 41.26 18.57 14.41
CA GLU A 31 39.88 18.85 14.81
C GLU A 31 39.44 20.25 14.39
N LYS A 32 40.29 21.25 14.59
CA LYS A 32 40.04 22.62 14.14
C LYS A 32 39.85 22.69 12.62
N LEU A 33 40.70 22.01 11.85
CA LEU A 33 40.54 21.93 10.40
C LEU A 33 39.20 21.28 10.03
N ALA A 34 38.84 20.17 10.67
CA ALA A 34 37.56 19.51 10.43
C ALA A 34 36.35 20.40 10.77
N GLU A 35 36.45 21.19 11.84
CA GLU A 35 35.44 22.17 12.26
C GLU A 35 35.26 23.30 11.26
N GLU A 36 36.35 23.83 10.73
CA GLU A 36 36.33 24.95 9.80
C GLU A 36 35.93 24.52 8.40
N THR A 37 36.27 23.30 7.97
CA THR A 37 36.12 22.89 6.57
C THR A 37 35.03 21.85 6.34
N PHE A 38 35.02 20.76 7.13
CA PHE A 38 34.12 19.63 6.88
C PHE A 38 32.74 19.85 7.51
N LYS A 39 32.67 20.20 8.81
CA LYS A 39 31.40 20.32 9.54
C LYS A 39 30.39 21.29 8.87
N PRO A 40 30.75 22.52 8.46
CA PRO A 40 29.80 23.43 7.80
C PRO A 40 29.38 22.91 6.42
N LYS A 41 30.32 22.36 5.64
CA LYS A 41 30.05 21.80 4.31
C LYS A 41 29.11 20.61 4.40
N HIS A 42 29.40 19.67 5.30
CA HIS A 42 28.65 18.45 5.49
C HIS A 42 27.19 18.72 5.92
N ALA A 43 26.97 19.69 6.82
CA ALA A 43 25.62 20.07 7.22
C ALA A 43 24.78 20.59 6.05
N VAL A 44 25.39 21.42 5.18
CA VAL A 44 24.73 21.95 3.98
C VAL A 44 24.49 20.85 2.95
N GLU A 45 25.51 20.05 2.63
CA GLU A 45 25.42 18.95 1.67
C GLU A 45 24.37 17.92 2.08
N LYS A 46 24.32 17.54 3.34
CA LYS A 46 23.33 16.60 3.85
C LYS A 46 21.91 17.15 3.71
N SER A 47 21.71 18.43 4.02
CA SER A 47 20.40 19.07 3.85
C SER A 47 19.98 19.16 2.38
N LEU A 48 20.92 19.40 1.47
CA LEU A 48 20.67 19.44 0.04
C LEU A 48 20.42 18.03 -0.52
N GLU A 49 21.13 17.01 -0.04
CA GLU A 49 20.92 15.62 -0.41
C GLU A 49 19.53 15.13 0.06
N GLU A 50 19.10 15.51 1.26
CA GLU A 50 17.76 15.21 1.76
C GLU A 50 16.65 15.94 0.97
N ALA A 51 16.93 17.15 0.46
CA ALA A 51 16.00 17.89 -0.40
C ALA A 51 15.99 17.41 -1.86
N ALA A 52 17.11 16.89 -2.36
CA ALA A 52 17.31 16.42 -3.74
C ALA A 52 17.04 14.93 -3.90
N LYS A 53 17.09 14.14 -2.82
CA LYS A 53 16.40 12.85 -2.78
C LYS A 53 14.98 13.13 -3.21
N PRO A 54 14.49 12.50 -4.30
CA PRO A 54 13.07 12.57 -4.60
C PRO A 54 12.40 12.23 -3.28
N LYS A 55 11.49 13.09 -2.79
CA LYS A 55 10.52 12.66 -1.79
C LYS A 55 10.17 11.27 -2.26
N GLN A 56 10.49 10.25 -1.47
CA GLN A 56 9.82 8.99 -1.64
C GLN A 56 8.38 9.45 -1.73
N GLU A 57 7.74 9.27 -2.89
CA GLU A 57 6.29 9.17 -2.91
C GLU A 57 6.03 8.32 -1.70
N GLU A 58 5.46 8.94 -0.67
CA GLU A 58 5.11 8.26 0.56
C GLU A 58 4.46 7.00 0.03
N LYS A 59 5.13 5.85 0.19
CA LYS A 59 4.48 4.56 -0.01
C LYS A 59 3.21 4.78 0.78
N PRO A 60 2.03 4.89 0.13
CA PRO A 60 0.85 5.43 0.78
C PRO A 60 0.76 4.63 2.06
N ALA A 61 0.90 5.33 3.20
CA ALA A 61 1.06 4.70 4.49
C ALA A 61 -0.01 3.63 4.51
N SER A 62 0.41 2.36 4.45
CA SER A 62 -0.55 1.33 4.15
C SER A 62 -1.57 1.42 5.26
N PRO A 63 -2.87 1.63 4.96
CA PRO A 63 -3.89 1.97 5.95
C PRO A 63 -4.15 0.85 6.97
N SER A 64 -3.28 -0.16 6.96
CA SER A 64 -3.21 -1.35 7.81
C SER A 64 -2.30 -1.16 9.03
N ASP A 65 -1.39 -0.18 9.06
CA ASP A 65 -0.40 -0.03 10.14
C ASP A 65 -0.76 1.03 11.20
N LEU A 66 -1.79 1.86 10.98
CA LEU A 66 -2.29 2.75 12.03
C LEU A 66 -3.16 1.97 13.01
N LYS A 67 -2.76 1.97 14.28
CA LYS A 67 -3.62 1.52 15.39
C LYS A 67 -4.43 2.72 15.86
N PHE A 68 -5.73 2.51 16.06
CA PHE A 68 -6.65 3.53 16.57
C PHE A 68 -6.17 4.20 17.88
N THR A 69 -5.30 3.53 18.63
CA THR A 69 -4.77 4.01 19.92
C THR A 69 -3.71 5.09 19.80
N ASP A 70 -2.97 5.15 18.68
CA ASP A 70 -1.83 6.06 18.53
C ASP A 70 -2.26 7.41 17.94
N ASP A 71 -3.21 7.40 16.99
CA ASP A 71 -3.88 8.61 16.49
C ASP A 71 -5.31 8.29 15.99
N PRO A 72 -6.34 8.49 16.83
CA PRO A 72 -7.72 8.11 16.50
C PRO A 72 -8.35 8.98 15.41
N VAL A 73 -7.94 10.25 15.29
CA VAL A 73 -8.55 11.19 14.33
C VAL A 73 -8.02 10.91 12.93
N THR A 74 -6.71 10.68 12.81
CA THR A 74 -6.08 10.32 11.54
C THR A 74 -6.53 8.94 11.08
N TYR A 75 -6.61 7.97 12.00
CA TYR A 75 -7.15 6.64 11.71
C TYR A 75 -8.56 6.67 11.11
N VAL A 76 -9.48 7.45 11.68
CA VAL A 76 -10.87 7.54 11.17
C VAL A 76 -10.92 8.23 9.81
N LYS A 77 -10.15 9.30 9.60
CA LYS A 77 -10.09 10.01 8.31
C LYS A 77 -9.60 9.09 7.19
N GLU A 78 -8.51 8.36 7.41
CA GLU A 78 -7.96 7.46 6.39
C GLU A 78 -8.89 6.28 6.09
N LYS A 79 -9.58 5.73 7.09
CA LYS A 79 -10.56 4.66 6.86
C LYS A 79 -11.79 5.14 6.08
N VAL A 80 -12.26 6.36 6.34
CA VAL A 80 -13.37 6.97 5.60
C VAL A 80 -12.95 7.31 4.17
N ASP A 81 -11.77 7.89 3.97
CA ASP A 81 -11.26 8.21 2.63
C ASP A 81 -11.02 6.94 1.80
N LEU A 82 -10.53 5.87 2.43
CA LEU A 82 -10.39 4.56 1.79
C LEU A 82 -11.75 3.97 1.41
N PHE A 83 -12.76 4.08 2.28
CA PHE A 83 -14.11 3.64 1.96
C PHE A 83 -14.72 4.45 0.80
N VAL A 84 -14.55 5.77 0.78
CA VAL A 84 -15.03 6.62 -0.32
C VAL A 84 -14.32 6.27 -1.63
N THR A 85 -13.01 6.04 -1.59
CA THR A 85 -12.21 5.66 -2.76
C THR A 85 -12.62 4.28 -3.31
N ILE A 86 -12.87 3.31 -2.43
CA ILE A 86 -13.37 1.98 -2.83
C ILE A 86 -14.80 2.11 -3.35
N ALA A 87 -15.67 2.89 -2.71
CA ALA A 87 -17.07 3.06 -3.13
C ALA A 87 -17.20 3.73 -4.50
N GLN A 88 -16.29 4.63 -4.86
CA GLN A 88 -16.22 5.23 -6.20
C GLN A 88 -15.77 4.24 -7.27
N LYS A 89 -14.93 3.26 -6.92
CA LYS A 89 -14.43 2.24 -7.86
C LYS A 89 -15.36 1.03 -7.98
N ASP A 90 -15.87 0.53 -6.86
CA ASP A 90 -16.85 -0.55 -6.79
C ASP A 90 -17.70 -0.45 -5.50
N PRO A 91 -18.98 -0.06 -5.61
CA PRO A 91 -19.86 0.11 -4.44
C PRO A 91 -20.17 -1.22 -3.72
N ILE A 92 -20.08 -2.38 -4.39
CA ILE A 92 -20.31 -3.68 -3.76
C ILE A 92 -19.09 -4.10 -2.94
N GLU A 93 -17.89 -3.80 -3.45
CA GLU A 93 -16.65 -4.05 -2.73
C GLU A 93 -16.53 -3.16 -1.49
N ALA A 94 -16.98 -1.90 -1.56
CA ALA A 94 -17.02 -0.99 -0.42
C ALA A 94 -17.92 -1.49 0.72
N ILE A 95 -19.10 -2.06 0.39
CA ILE A 95 -19.99 -2.65 1.39
C ILE A 95 -19.33 -3.86 2.05
N ASN A 96 -18.64 -4.71 1.29
CA ASN A 96 -17.89 -5.84 1.85
C ASN A 96 -16.69 -5.39 2.71
N PHE A 97 -16.02 -4.31 2.31
CA PHE A 97 -14.92 -3.70 3.05
C PHE A 97 -15.39 -3.09 4.38
N ALA A 98 -16.51 -2.36 4.39
CA ALA A 98 -17.14 -1.86 5.61
C ALA A 98 -17.67 -2.98 6.52
N ALA A 99 -18.09 -4.10 5.94
CA ALA A 99 -18.62 -5.26 6.66
C ALA A 99 -17.54 -6.22 7.22
N GLY A 100 -16.25 -6.05 6.89
CA GLY A 100 -15.23 -6.99 7.37
C GLY A 100 -13.76 -6.71 7.02
N GLY A 101 -13.42 -5.56 6.44
CA GLY A 101 -12.06 -5.22 5.98
C GLY A 101 -11.13 -4.60 7.02
N GLY A 102 -11.59 -4.34 8.24
CA GLY A 102 -10.77 -3.86 9.35
C GLY A 102 -11.00 -4.72 10.59
N SER A 103 -10.02 -5.56 10.94
CA SER A 103 -9.89 -6.33 12.19
C SER A 103 -11.17 -6.47 13.04
N ALA A 104 -12.17 -7.18 12.53
CA ALA A 104 -13.38 -7.44 13.29
C ALA A 104 -13.23 -8.74 14.09
N ALA A 105 -13.55 -8.65 15.39
CA ALA A 105 -13.53 -9.74 16.34
C ALA A 105 -14.29 -11.00 15.80
N PRO A 106 -13.87 -12.22 16.18
CA PRO A 106 -14.34 -13.49 15.59
C PRO A 106 -15.87 -13.69 15.53
N ALA A 107 -16.63 -13.02 16.40
CA ALA A 107 -18.10 -13.05 16.36
C ALA A 107 -18.70 -12.41 15.09
N VAL A 108 -18.06 -11.37 14.54
CA VAL A 108 -18.53 -10.67 13.33
C VAL A 108 -18.23 -11.47 12.07
N LYS A 109 -17.09 -12.19 12.04
CA LYS A 109 -16.76 -13.12 10.93
C LYS A 109 -17.77 -14.26 10.82
N LYS A 110 -18.27 -14.76 11.96
CA LYS A 110 -19.31 -15.79 11.97
C LYS A 110 -20.63 -15.25 11.42
N ALA A 111 -21.08 -14.08 11.90
CA ALA A 111 -22.30 -13.44 11.40
C ALA A 111 -22.23 -13.08 9.90
N ALA A 112 -21.07 -12.64 9.40
CA ALA A 112 -20.86 -12.37 7.98
C ALA A 112 -20.82 -13.66 7.14
N GLY A 113 -20.27 -14.75 7.67
CA GLY A 113 -20.31 -16.07 7.05
C GLY A 113 -21.74 -16.59 6.90
N ASP A 114 -22.53 -16.48 7.97
CA ASP A 114 -23.93 -16.92 8.00
C ASP A 114 -24.80 -16.09 7.04
N ALA A 115 -24.58 -14.77 6.98
CA ALA A 115 -25.28 -13.89 6.03
C ALA A 115 -24.92 -14.18 4.57
N LYS A 116 -23.65 -14.48 4.27
CA LYS A 116 -23.18 -14.81 2.92
C LYS A 116 -23.68 -16.18 2.47
N ALA A 117 -23.79 -17.14 3.39
CA ALA A 117 -24.43 -18.44 3.14
C ALA A 117 -25.92 -18.26 2.83
N ALA A 118 -26.65 -17.51 3.65
CA ALA A 118 -28.07 -17.23 3.43
C ALA A 118 -28.33 -16.50 2.09
N ALA A 119 -27.50 -15.52 1.73
CA ALA A 119 -27.60 -14.82 0.45
C ALA A 119 -27.33 -15.75 -0.75
N LYS A 120 -26.40 -16.69 -0.61
CA LYS A 120 -26.11 -17.70 -1.64
C LYS A 120 -27.28 -18.68 -1.80
N ASP A 121 -27.85 -19.16 -0.70
CA ASP A 121 -29.02 -20.04 -0.72
C ASP A 121 -30.25 -19.38 -1.34
N VAL A 122 -30.48 -18.09 -1.08
CA VAL A 122 -31.57 -17.32 -1.71
C VAL A 122 -31.33 -17.15 -3.21
N LYS A 123 -30.10 -16.84 -3.61
CA LYS A 123 -29.73 -16.71 -5.02
C LYS A 123 -29.85 -18.04 -5.77
N ASP A 124 -29.42 -19.14 -5.18
CA ASP A 124 -29.50 -20.47 -5.79
C ASP A 124 -30.96 -20.96 -5.88
N LYS A 125 -31.80 -20.69 -4.87
CA LYS A 125 -33.25 -20.95 -4.96
C LYS A 125 -33.93 -20.11 -6.03
N ALA A 126 -33.59 -18.83 -6.16
CA ALA A 126 -34.14 -17.95 -7.19
C ALA A 126 -33.71 -18.42 -8.60
N THR A 127 -32.47 -18.86 -8.76
CA THR A 127 -31.95 -19.37 -10.03
C THR A 127 -32.61 -20.70 -10.42
N LYS A 128 -32.85 -21.59 -9.45
CA LYS A 128 -33.57 -22.85 -9.66
C LYS A 128 -35.06 -22.64 -9.98
N ALA A 129 -35.71 -21.66 -9.35
CA ALA A 129 -37.10 -21.29 -9.66
C ALA A 129 -37.24 -20.67 -11.06
N ALA A 130 -36.25 -19.87 -11.49
CA ALA A 130 -36.21 -19.33 -12.85
C ALA A 130 -36.00 -20.42 -13.91
N ALA A 131 -35.14 -21.42 -13.62
CA ALA A 131 -34.94 -22.58 -14.49
C ALA A 131 -36.19 -23.47 -14.60
N SER A 132 -36.91 -23.71 -13.49
CA SER A 132 -38.16 -24.49 -13.53
C SER A 132 -39.27 -23.79 -14.31
N GLY A 133 -39.34 -22.45 -14.24
CA GLY A 133 -40.28 -21.65 -15.03
C GLY A 133 -39.98 -21.71 -16.53
N ALA A 134 -38.69 -21.69 -16.90
CA ALA A 134 -38.26 -21.85 -18.29
C ALA A 134 -38.56 -23.26 -18.85
N GLU A 135 -38.48 -24.30 -18.02
CA GLU A 135 -38.89 -25.66 -18.42
C GLU A 135 -40.41 -25.83 -18.55
N THR A 136 -41.22 -25.21 -17.68
CA THR A 136 -42.70 -25.28 -17.81
C THR A 136 -43.16 -24.59 -19.09
N VAL A 137 -42.59 -23.44 -19.43
CA VAL A 137 -42.89 -22.70 -20.67
C VAL A 137 -42.44 -23.47 -21.91
N LYS A 138 -41.27 -24.11 -21.90
CA LYS A 138 -40.80 -24.96 -23.00
C LYS A 138 -41.67 -26.22 -23.18
N GLN A 139 -42.12 -26.85 -22.10
CA GLN A 139 -43.00 -28.01 -22.18
C GLN A 139 -44.41 -27.64 -22.66
N GLU A 140 -44.93 -26.48 -22.28
CA GLU A 140 -46.24 -25.99 -22.75
C GLU A 140 -46.19 -25.58 -24.23
N ALA A 141 -45.08 -24.98 -24.69
CA ALA A 141 -44.85 -24.67 -26.10
C ALA A 141 -44.76 -25.94 -26.96
N ASN A 142 -44.08 -26.99 -26.49
CA ASN A 142 -43.95 -28.25 -27.23
C ASN A 142 -45.28 -29.01 -27.37
N LYS A 143 -46.16 -28.95 -26.35
CA LYS A 143 -47.53 -29.52 -26.43
C LYS A 143 -48.43 -28.76 -27.41
N ARG A 144 -48.21 -27.45 -27.60
CA ARG A 144 -48.97 -26.63 -28.56
C ARG A 144 -48.51 -26.87 -30.01
N THR A 145 -47.22 -27.15 -30.24
CA THR A 145 -46.68 -27.43 -31.58
C THR A 145 -47.09 -28.81 -32.13
N THR A 146 -47.17 -29.84 -31.28
CA THR A 146 -47.58 -31.19 -31.73
C THR A 146 -49.08 -31.32 -32.00
N ARG A 147 -49.91 -30.43 -31.44
CA ARG A 147 -51.36 -30.41 -31.72
C ARG A 147 -51.71 -29.73 -33.05
N SER A 148 -50.76 -29.07 -33.71
CA SER A 148 -50.95 -28.37 -34.99
C SER A 148 -50.49 -29.18 -36.21
N GLN A 149 -50.03 -30.42 -36.00
CA GLN A 149 -49.47 -31.31 -37.04
C GLN A 149 -50.24 -32.65 -37.13
N SER A 150 -51.49 -32.69 -36.67
CA SER A 150 -52.39 -33.85 -36.81
C SER A 150 -53.78 -33.40 -37.25
#